data_AF-A0A850ABM1-F1
#
_entry.id   AF-A0A850ABM1-F1
#
_cell.length_a   1.000
_cell.length_b   1.000
_cell.length_c   1.000
_cell.angle_alpha   90.00
_cell.angle_beta   90.00
_cell.angle_gamma   90.00
#
_symmetry.space_group_name_H-M   'P 1'
#
loop_
_entity.id
_entity.type
_entity.pdbx_description
1 polymer ?
#
loop_
_entity_poly.entity_id
_entity_poly.type
_entity_poly.pdbx_seq_one_letter_code
_entity_poly.pdbx_strand_id
1 'polypeptide(L)'
;MLEDLSSKLEAILKKVRGQGKLSEKNIADSLKEIRRALLEADVNYRVVKQFINDVQEKALGEAVLRSVTPGQQIVKIVHDELVRLMGESNTTLKFAGIPPTVIMLCGLQGSGKTTFAGKLGNHLRKKGRHPMLVAADVYRPAAKTQLEVVGKSLNIPVYSTASNDALQICKESIKAAREKSCDIVILDTAGRLHIDEEMMQELQLIKRELKPQEILFIADGMTGQDAVNAASQFLERLDYDGVVLTKMDGDARGGAALSIRSVTNRPIKFISVGEKMDALEPFHPERLASRILGMGDVVSLVEKAQDAIDLEEAEKLERKLRKDQFNLEDFYSQLQQIKKMGPLEQLLGMIPGVGKQLQGVQIDDRAFVKVEAIINSMTPKERRKPQILNGSRRKRIAAGSGTRVQDVNQLLRQFEEMKKMIKRMKKMKFGRAMPPGMFPFG
;
A
#
# COMPACT_ATOMS: atom_id res chain seq x y z
N MET A 1 -14.78 0.17 3.75
CA MET A 1 -15.03 0.01 5.21
C MET A 1 -13.85 0.46 6.07
N LEU A 2 -12.56 0.32 5.69
CA LEU A 2 -11.49 1.08 6.35
C LEU A 2 -11.80 2.59 6.32
N GLU A 3 -12.28 3.07 5.16
CA GLU A 3 -12.75 4.44 4.99
C GLU A 3 -13.97 4.77 5.86
N ASP A 4 -14.82 3.78 6.18
CA ASP A 4 -16.00 3.96 7.04
C ASP A 4 -15.60 4.03 8.52
N LEU A 5 -14.66 3.18 8.95
CA LEU A 5 -14.02 3.33 10.26
C LEU A 5 -13.32 4.68 10.36
N SER A 6 -12.59 5.07 9.31
CA SER A 6 -11.85 6.34 9.29
C SER A 6 -12.80 7.54 9.33
N SER A 7 -13.90 7.51 8.58
CA SER A 7 -14.90 8.58 8.55
C SER A 7 -15.61 8.72 9.90
N LYS A 8 -15.98 7.60 10.53
CA LYS A 8 -16.60 7.57 11.86
C LYS A 8 -15.64 8.11 12.93
N LEU A 9 -14.41 7.60 12.97
CA LEU A 9 -13.40 8.08 13.92
C LEU A 9 -13.08 9.56 13.69
N GLU A 10 -12.92 9.98 12.44
CA GLU A 10 -12.68 11.40 12.13
C GLU A 10 -13.85 12.29 12.58
N ALA A 11 -15.10 11.86 12.40
CA ALA A 11 -16.28 12.59 12.86
C ALA A 11 -16.30 12.72 14.40
N ILE A 12 -16.04 11.62 15.12
CA ILE A 12 -15.97 11.60 16.58
C ILE A 12 -14.85 12.55 17.06
N LEU A 13 -13.66 12.45 16.46
CA LEU A 13 -12.50 13.25 16.84
C LEU A 13 -12.64 14.71 16.46
N LYS A 14 -13.37 15.04 15.38
CA LYS A 14 -13.70 16.43 15.01
C LYS A 14 -14.61 17.07 16.06
N LYS A 15 -15.60 16.32 16.58
CA LYS A 15 -16.48 16.76 17.67
C LYS A 15 -15.68 17.04 18.95
N VAL A 16 -14.70 16.19 19.26
CA VAL A 16 -13.77 16.36 20.39
C VAL A 16 -12.84 17.56 20.21
N ARG A 17 -12.25 17.74 19.01
CA ARG A 17 -11.39 18.89 18.67
C ARG A 17 -12.11 20.24 18.76
N GLY A 18 -13.40 20.27 18.43
CA GLY A 18 -14.22 21.49 18.46
C GLY A 18 -14.58 21.97 19.88
N GLN A 19 -14.30 21.18 20.92
CA GLN A 19 -14.61 21.55 22.30
C GLN A 19 -13.41 22.26 22.95
N GLY A 20 -13.61 23.50 23.41
CA GLY A 20 -12.56 24.29 24.07
C GLY A 20 -12.16 23.80 25.47
N LYS A 21 -13.03 23.03 26.14
CA LYS A 21 -12.74 22.30 27.38
C LYS A 21 -13.37 20.92 27.30
N LEU A 22 -12.63 19.91 27.74
CA LEU A 22 -13.13 18.54 27.84
C LEU A 22 -13.54 18.25 29.29
N SER A 23 -14.77 17.77 29.46
CA SER A 23 -15.25 17.18 30.72
C SER A 23 -15.06 15.66 30.67
N GLU A 24 -14.94 15.02 31.83
CA GLU A 24 -14.86 13.55 31.93
C GLU A 24 -16.03 12.86 31.19
N LYS A 25 -17.23 13.46 31.27
CA LYS A 25 -18.42 12.98 30.55
C LYS A 25 -18.22 13.00 29.03
N ASN A 26 -17.70 14.09 28.47
CA ASN A 26 -17.48 14.21 27.03
C ASN A 26 -16.41 13.21 26.54
N ILE A 27 -15.39 12.96 27.35
CA ILE A 27 -14.38 11.93 27.07
C ILE A 27 -15.02 10.55 27.06
N ALA A 28 -15.77 10.20 28.10
CA ALA A 28 -16.44 8.90 28.22
C ALA A 28 -17.42 8.64 27.07
N ASP A 29 -18.19 9.66 26.65
CA ASP A 29 -19.12 9.52 25.53
C ASP A 29 -18.39 9.35 24.19
N SER A 30 -17.28 10.06 23.99
CA SER A 30 -16.43 9.89 22.78
C SER A 30 -15.81 8.50 22.73
N LEU A 31 -15.33 7.97 23.86
CA LEU A 31 -14.80 6.62 23.95
C LEU A 31 -15.86 5.54 23.68
N LYS A 32 -17.12 5.76 24.09
CA LYS A 32 -18.22 4.85 23.72
C LYS A 32 -18.48 4.85 22.22
N GLU A 33 -18.43 6.00 21.56
CA GLU A 33 -18.58 6.11 20.10
C GLU A 33 -17.41 5.40 19.38
N ILE A 34 -16.16 5.64 19.82
CA ILE A 34 -14.96 4.95 19.29
C ILE A 34 -15.08 3.44 19.47
N ARG A 35 -15.51 2.97 20.65
CA ARG A 35 -15.74 1.55 20.93
C ARG A 35 -16.72 0.92 19.93
N ARG A 36 -17.83 1.59 19.64
CA ARG A 36 -18.81 1.10 18.66
C ARG A 36 -18.21 1.01 17.26
N ALA A 37 -17.51 2.06 16.82
CA ALA A 37 -16.86 2.08 15.52
C ALA A 37 -15.84 0.93 15.34
N LEU A 38 -15.03 0.65 16.36
CA LEU A 38 -14.07 -0.45 16.33
C LEU A 38 -14.76 -1.83 16.29
N LEU A 39 -15.85 -2.03 17.03
CA LEU A 39 -16.61 -3.29 16.99
C LEU A 39 -17.31 -3.50 15.65
N GLU A 40 -17.88 -2.44 15.05
CA GLU A 40 -18.46 -2.49 13.69
C GLU A 40 -17.38 -2.83 12.64
N ALA A 41 -16.13 -2.44 12.90
CA ALA A 41 -14.97 -2.80 12.10
C ALA A 41 -14.44 -4.25 12.36
N ASP A 42 -15.23 -5.11 13.00
CA ASP A 42 -14.87 -6.50 13.39
C ASP A 42 -13.58 -6.61 14.22
N VAL A 43 -13.17 -5.55 14.92
CA VAL A 43 -12.05 -5.63 15.87
C VAL A 43 -12.46 -6.54 17.03
N ASN A 44 -11.53 -7.39 17.49
CA ASN A 44 -11.79 -8.31 18.58
C ASN A 44 -12.23 -7.57 19.85
N TYR A 45 -13.34 -8.03 20.45
CA TYR A 45 -13.94 -7.40 21.61
C TYR A 45 -12.97 -7.21 22.79
N ARG A 46 -12.08 -8.18 23.03
CA ARG A 46 -11.08 -8.07 24.10
C ARG A 46 -10.07 -6.97 23.81
N VAL A 47 -9.63 -6.86 22.55
CA VAL A 47 -8.72 -5.82 22.07
C VAL A 47 -9.36 -4.44 22.16
N VAL A 48 -10.62 -4.31 21.72
CA VAL A 48 -11.37 -3.04 21.85
C VAL A 48 -11.53 -2.65 23.31
N LYS A 49 -11.89 -3.59 24.19
CA LYS A 49 -12.06 -3.31 25.61
C LYS A 49 -10.75 -2.82 26.24
N GLN A 50 -9.65 -3.50 25.93
CA GLN A 50 -8.33 -3.11 26.42
C GLN A 50 -7.92 -1.72 25.91
N PHE A 51 -8.05 -1.50 24.60
CA PHE A 51 -7.78 -0.21 23.97
C PHE A 51 -8.51 0.95 24.63
N ILE A 52 -9.83 0.80 24.84
CA ILE A 52 -10.64 1.88 25.43
C ILE A 52 -10.23 2.15 26.87
N ASN A 53 -9.90 1.11 27.65
CA ASN A 53 -9.41 1.29 29.01
C ASN A 53 -8.07 2.04 29.04
N ASP A 54 -7.13 1.66 28.18
CA ASP A 54 -5.80 2.29 28.10
C ASP A 54 -5.90 3.75 27.67
N VAL A 55 -6.76 4.06 26.70
CA VAL A 55 -7.02 5.45 26.28
C VAL A 55 -7.70 6.24 27.40
N GLN A 56 -8.65 5.64 28.13
CA GLN A 56 -9.35 6.31 29.23
C GLN A 56 -8.39 6.68 30.37
N GLU A 57 -7.53 5.74 30.76
CA GLU A 57 -6.55 5.95 31.83
C GLU A 57 -5.57 7.08 31.46
N LYS A 58 -5.05 7.07 30.23
CA LYS A 58 -4.14 8.12 29.74
C LYS A 58 -4.83 9.48 29.60
N ALA A 59 -6.07 9.51 29.13
CA ALA A 59 -6.83 10.75 28.96
C ALA A 59 -7.19 11.42 30.29
N LEU A 60 -7.29 10.66 31.39
CA LEU A 60 -7.53 11.18 32.73
C LEU A 60 -6.23 11.46 33.50
N GLY A 61 -5.16 10.71 33.21
CA GLY A 61 -3.88 10.77 33.93
C GLY A 61 -2.84 11.73 33.36
N GLU A 62 -2.87 12.06 32.07
CA GLU A 62 -1.94 13.07 31.51
C GLU A 62 -2.39 14.49 31.90
N ALA A 63 -1.57 15.18 32.70
CA ALA A 63 -1.71 16.62 32.88
C ALA A 63 -1.68 17.31 31.51
N VAL A 64 -2.72 18.09 31.20
CA VAL A 64 -2.86 18.80 29.92
C VAL A 64 -1.58 19.60 29.64
N LEU A 65 -0.84 19.19 28.60
CA LEU A 65 0.33 19.94 28.15
C LEU A 65 -0.15 21.36 27.80
N ARG A 66 0.43 22.38 28.45
CA ARG A 66 -0.03 23.78 28.37
C ARG A 66 -0.07 24.36 26.94
N SER A 67 0.55 23.69 25.97
CA SER A 67 0.70 24.15 24.58
C SER A 67 -0.25 23.48 23.57
N VAL A 68 -1.09 22.53 23.98
CA VAL A 68 -1.94 21.75 23.07
C VAL A 68 -3.40 21.83 23.52
N THR A 69 -4.34 21.95 22.57
CA THR A 69 -5.76 21.96 22.95
C THR A 69 -6.17 20.58 23.49
N PRO A 70 -7.04 20.50 24.51
CA PRO A 70 -7.44 19.21 25.09
C PRO A 70 -7.97 18.21 24.04
N GLY A 71 -8.68 18.70 23.02
CA GLY A 71 -9.16 17.85 21.93
C GLY A 71 -8.07 17.30 21.01
N GLN A 72 -6.97 18.03 20.81
CA GLN A 72 -5.79 17.51 20.10
C GLN A 72 -5.04 16.47 20.92
N GLN A 73 -5.01 16.63 22.25
CA GLN A 73 -4.39 15.66 23.15
C GLN A 73 -5.10 14.30 23.10
N ILE A 74 -6.44 14.25 23.10
CA ILE A 74 -7.17 12.99 22.94
C ILE A 74 -6.85 12.31 21.61
N VAL A 75 -6.81 13.08 20.52
CA VAL A 75 -6.46 12.51 19.21
C VAL A 75 -5.06 11.91 19.23
N LYS A 76 -4.11 12.58 19.88
CA LYS A 76 -2.75 12.05 20.06
C LYS A 76 -2.75 10.76 20.89
N ILE A 77 -3.46 10.72 22.02
CA ILE A 77 -3.54 9.52 22.86
C ILE A 77 -4.13 8.34 22.07
N VAL A 78 -5.23 8.57 21.34
CA VAL A 78 -5.86 7.56 20.48
C VAL A 78 -4.89 7.10 19.38
N HIS A 79 -4.19 8.02 18.73
CA HIS A 79 -3.16 7.71 17.73
C HIS A 79 -2.07 6.83 18.32
N ASP A 80 -1.45 7.26 19.42
CA ASP A 80 -0.31 6.59 20.03
C ASP A 80 -0.70 5.20 20.53
N GLU A 81 -1.91 5.04 21.05
CA GLU A 81 -2.41 3.71 21.46
C GLU A 81 -2.72 2.81 20.26
N LEU A 82 -3.23 3.35 19.15
CA LEU A 82 -3.40 2.58 17.91
C LEU A 82 -2.04 2.11 17.36
N VAL A 83 -1.02 2.97 17.38
CA VAL A 83 0.35 2.63 16.98
C VAL A 83 0.90 1.52 17.87
N ARG A 84 0.77 1.67 19.19
CA ARG A 84 1.22 0.67 20.16
C ARG A 84 0.57 -0.71 19.93
N LEU A 85 -0.75 -0.74 19.68
CA LEU A 85 -1.46 -1.99 19.38
C LEU A 85 -0.99 -2.66 18.08
N MET A 86 -0.62 -1.87 17.07
CA MET A 86 -0.12 -2.38 15.78
C MET A 86 1.37 -2.75 15.81
N GLY A 87 2.12 -2.22 16.78
CA GLY A 87 3.55 -2.44 16.96
C GLY A 87 4.33 -1.13 16.90
N GLU A 88 5.37 -1.00 17.71
CA GLU A 88 6.11 0.27 17.87
C GLU A 88 7.18 0.51 16.78
N SER A 89 7.52 -0.51 15.97
CA SER A 89 8.55 -0.36 14.92
C SER A 89 8.32 -1.25 13.71
N ASN A 90 8.81 -0.78 12.55
CA ASN A 90 8.82 -1.56 11.32
C ASN A 90 9.83 -2.71 11.45
N THR A 91 9.37 -3.94 11.23
CA THR A 91 10.21 -5.14 11.32
C THR A 91 10.55 -5.65 9.91
N THR A 92 11.84 -5.69 9.58
CA THR A 92 12.31 -6.20 8.29
C THR A 92 12.31 -7.73 8.23
N LEU A 93 12.46 -8.28 7.02
CA LEU A 93 12.68 -9.71 6.83
C LEU A 93 14.03 -10.14 7.41
N LYS A 94 14.08 -11.35 7.98
CA LYS A 94 15.32 -12.01 8.38
C LYS A 94 15.96 -12.66 7.16
N PHE A 95 17.27 -12.48 7.01
CA PHE A 95 18.04 -13.12 5.94
C PHE A 95 19.03 -14.11 6.53
N ALA A 96 19.30 -15.19 5.78
CA ALA A 96 20.32 -16.15 6.15
C ALA A 96 21.72 -15.52 6.02
N GLY A 97 22.64 -15.87 6.92
CA GLY A 97 24.05 -15.51 6.77
C GLY A 97 24.70 -16.17 5.55
N ILE A 98 24.19 -17.33 5.13
CA ILE A 98 24.64 -18.08 3.96
C ILE A 98 23.42 -18.34 3.06
N PRO A 99 23.43 -17.90 1.78
CA PRO A 99 22.34 -18.15 0.85
C PRO A 99 22.10 -19.65 0.53
N PRO A 100 20.87 -20.04 0.12
CA PRO A 100 19.69 -19.19 -0.03
C PRO A 100 18.95 -18.95 1.30
N THR A 101 18.34 -17.77 1.44
CA THR A 101 17.36 -17.49 2.50
C THR A 101 16.04 -18.17 2.15
N VAL A 102 15.51 -19.00 3.04
CA VAL A 102 14.24 -19.71 2.87
C VAL A 102 13.13 -18.97 3.62
N ILE A 103 12.10 -18.57 2.88
CA ILE A 103 10.90 -17.91 3.39
C ILE A 103 9.70 -18.84 3.13
N MET A 104 9.00 -19.24 4.18
CA MET A 104 7.82 -20.10 4.09
C MET A 104 6.54 -19.30 4.26
N LEU A 105 5.62 -19.41 3.31
CA LEU A 105 4.31 -18.74 3.37
C LEU A 105 3.24 -19.73 3.83
N CYS A 106 2.54 -19.42 4.93
CA CYS A 106 1.44 -20.24 5.42
C CYS A 106 0.19 -19.38 5.67
N GLY A 107 -1.00 -20.00 5.72
CA GLY A 107 -2.24 -19.29 6.04
C GLY A 107 -3.47 -19.89 5.37
N LEU A 108 -4.63 -19.31 5.67
CA LEU A 108 -5.93 -19.84 5.23
C LEU A 108 -6.06 -19.90 3.69
N GLN A 109 -6.98 -20.73 3.21
CA GLN A 109 -7.31 -20.78 1.78
C GLN A 109 -7.89 -19.42 1.34
N GLY A 110 -7.51 -18.94 0.16
CA GLY A 110 -8.01 -17.66 -0.36
C GLY A 110 -7.40 -16.40 0.28
N SER A 111 -6.47 -16.54 1.24
CA SER A 111 -5.74 -15.42 1.87
C SER A 111 -4.75 -14.70 0.95
N GLY A 112 -4.54 -15.18 -0.27
CA GLY A 112 -3.66 -14.54 -1.26
C GLY A 112 -2.19 -14.97 -1.22
N LYS A 113 -1.84 -16.14 -0.67
CA LYS A 113 -0.46 -16.67 -0.60
C LYS A 113 0.29 -16.65 -1.94
N THR A 114 -0.24 -17.28 -2.98
CA THR A 114 0.38 -17.34 -4.32
C THR A 114 0.62 -15.95 -4.91
N THR A 115 -0.36 -15.05 -4.77
CA THR A 115 -0.24 -13.66 -5.22
C THR A 115 0.81 -12.91 -4.41
N PHE A 116 0.84 -13.10 -3.09
CA PHE A 116 1.85 -12.51 -2.22
C PHE A 116 3.25 -13.04 -2.52
N ALA A 117 3.41 -14.34 -2.84
CA ALA A 117 4.70 -14.91 -3.24
C ALA A 117 5.30 -14.18 -4.45
N GLY A 118 4.48 -13.93 -5.48
CA GLY A 118 4.86 -13.14 -6.64
C GLY A 118 5.24 -11.70 -6.30
N LYS A 119 4.40 -11.02 -5.51
CA LYS A 119 4.67 -9.65 -5.05
C LYS A 119 5.94 -9.53 -4.23
N LEU A 120 6.15 -10.43 -3.29
CA LEU A 120 7.33 -10.47 -2.44
C LEU A 120 8.57 -10.72 -3.28
N GLY A 121 8.51 -11.67 -4.22
CA GLY A 121 9.58 -11.90 -5.19
C GLY A 121 9.90 -10.64 -6.00
N ASN A 122 8.89 -9.95 -6.53
CA ASN A 122 9.09 -8.71 -7.27
C ASN A 122 9.72 -7.60 -6.41
N HIS A 123 9.24 -7.45 -5.17
CA HIS A 123 9.75 -6.49 -4.19
C HIS A 123 11.23 -6.74 -3.86
N LEU A 124 11.60 -7.99 -3.59
CA LEU A 124 12.97 -8.37 -3.28
C LEU A 124 13.89 -8.20 -4.50
N ARG A 125 13.40 -8.54 -5.69
CA ARG A 125 14.14 -8.32 -6.95
C ARG A 125 14.42 -6.83 -7.20
N LYS A 126 13.44 -5.95 -6.97
CA LYS A 126 13.64 -4.49 -7.07
C LYS A 126 14.71 -3.98 -6.08
N LYS A 127 14.92 -4.69 -4.96
CA LYS A 127 15.99 -4.43 -3.99
C LYS A 127 17.32 -5.12 -4.32
N GLY A 128 17.49 -5.63 -5.55
CA GLY A 128 18.73 -6.24 -6.02
C GLY A 128 18.95 -7.69 -5.59
N ARG A 129 17.91 -8.40 -5.13
CA ARG A 129 17.96 -9.82 -4.77
C ARG A 129 17.56 -10.72 -5.95
N HIS A 130 17.91 -11.99 -5.86
CA HIS A 130 17.62 -13.02 -6.86
C HIS A 130 16.68 -14.10 -6.28
N PRO A 131 15.37 -13.81 -6.17
CA PRO A 131 14.41 -14.76 -5.61
C PRO A 131 14.06 -15.88 -6.58
N MET A 132 13.68 -17.03 -6.02
CA MET A 132 13.03 -18.14 -6.71
C MET A 132 11.72 -18.48 -6.00
N LEU A 133 10.65 -18.70 -6.77
CA LEU A 133 9.35 -19.13 -6.24
C LEU A 133 9.27 -20.66 -6.28
N VAL A 134 8.61 -21.27 -5.31
CA VAL A 134 8.46 -22.73 -5.21
C VAL A 134 6.98 -23.09 -5.09
N ALA A 135 6.49 -23.91 -6.01
CA ALA A 135 5.11 -24.37 -6.02
C ALA A 135 4.94 -25.56 -5.05
N ALA A 136 4.81 -25.28 -3.76
CA ALA A 136 4.59 -26.29 -2.71
C ALA A 136 3.10 -26.56 -2.43
N ASP A 137 2.17 -25.84 -3.05
CA ASP A 137 0.75 -26.17 -3.06
C ASP A 137 0.48 -27.31 -4.06
N VAL A 138 0.56 -28.55 -3.57
CA VAL A 138 0.32 -29.77 -4.36
C VAL A 138 -1.15 -30.18 -4.44
N TYR A 139 -2.01 -29.58 -3.60
CA TYR A 139 -3.41 -29.99 -3.46
C TYR A 139 -4.35 -29.17 -4.33
N ARG A 140 -4.06 -27.89 -4.53
CA ARG A 140 -4.95 -26.99 -5.28
C ARG A 140 -4.77 -27.17 -6.79
N PRO A 141 -5.86 -27.42 -7.55
CA PRO A 141 -5.81 -27.50 -9.00
C PRO A 141 -5.21 -26.23 -9.63
N ALA A 142 -4.32 -26.42 -10.59
CA ALA A 142 -3.62 -25.36 -11.32
C ALA A 142 -2.79 -24.39 -10.45
N ALA A 143 -2.52 -24.66 -9.17
CA ALA A 143 -1.68 -23.80 -8.34
C ALA A 143 -0.24 -23.70 -8.87
N LYS A 144 0.32 -24.83 -9.33
CA LYS A 144 1.63 -24.88 -10.01
C LYS A 144 1.64 -23.95 -11.24
N THR A 145 0.66 -24.09 -12.12
CA THR A 145 0.52 -23.27 -13.34
C THR A 145 0.28 -21.80 -13.01
N GLN A 146 -0.52 -21.49 -11.97
CA GLN A 146 -0.76 -20.13 -11.51
C GLN A 146 0.56 -19.46 -11.09
N LEU A 147 1.38 -20.14 -10.27
CA LEU A 147 2.66 -19.61 -9.82
C LEU A 147 3.66 -19.47 -10.97
N GLU A 148 3.67 -20.40 -11.93
CA GLU A 148 4.50 -20.31 -13.15
C GLU A 148 4.13 -19.11 -14.03
N VAL A 149 2.84 -18.82 -14.21
CA VAL A 149 2.39 -17.62 -14.94
C VAL A 149 2.86 -16.35 -14.23
N VAL A 150 2.72 -16.31 -12.90
CA VAL A 150 3.20 -15.18 -12.08
C VAL A 150 4.71 -15.02 -12.22
N GLY A 151 5.48 -16.09 -12.07
CA GLY A 151 6.95 -16.06 -12.21
C GLY A 151 7.40 -15.62 -13.60
N LYS A 152 6.77 -16.14 -14.67
CA LYS A 152 7.05 -15.72 -16.06
C LYS A 152 6.75 -14.23 -16.27
N SER A 153 5.61 -13.74 -15.77
CA SER A 153 5.25 -12.32 -15.89
C SER A 153 6.26 -11.39 -15.20
N LEU A 154 6.94 -11.91 -14.17
CA LEU A 154 7.91 -11.18 -13.38
C LEU A 154 9.36 -11.55 -13.73
N ASN A 155 9.65 -12.41 -14.71
CA ASN A 155 11.01 -12.94 -14.93
C ASN A 155 11.68 -13.46 -13.64
N ILE A 156 10.91 -14.15 -12.79
CA ILE A 156 11.40 -14.79 -11.57
C ILE A 156 11.35 -16.31 -11.80
N PRO A 157 12.45 -17.05 -11.56
CA PRO A 157 12.46 -18.49 -11.72
C PRO A 157 11.46 -19.15 -10.77
N VAL A 158 10.72 -20.14 -11.29
CA VAL A 158 9.80 -20.97 -10.50
C VAL A 158 10.32 -22.39 -10.50
N TYR A 159 10.34 -23.01 -9.33
CA TYR A 159 10.60 -24.43 -9.16
C TYR A 159 9.27 -25.18 -8.98
N SER A 160 9.01 -26.11 -9.89
CA SER A 160 7.85 -27.00 -9.90
C SER A 160 8.29 -28.38 -10.40
N THR A 161 7.62 -29.43 -9.93
CA THR A 161 7.83 -30.82 -10.38
C THR A 161 6.50 -31.57 -10.43
N ALA A 162 6.48 -32.72 -11.09
CA ALA A 162 5.33 -33.62 -11.15
C ALA A 162 5.04 -34.32 -9.81
N SER A 163 5.98 -34.30 -8.86
CA SER A 163 5.77 -34.85 -7.52
C SER A 163 4.59 -34.18 -6.81
N ASN A 164 3.89 -34.97 -5.99
CA ASN A 164 2.84 -34.53 -5.08
C ASN A 164 3.31 -34.51 -3.62
N ASP A 165 4.60 -34.73 -3.36
CA ASP A 165 5.20 -34.60 -2.03
C ASP A 165 5.75 -33.17 -1.84
N ALA A 166 5.06 -32.35 -1.04
CA ALA A 166 5.45 -30.96 -0.82
C ALA A 166 6.83 -30.84 -0.13
N LEU A 167 7.18 -31.76 0.76
CA LEU A 167 8.48 -31.76 1.44
C LEU A 167 9.61 -32.05 0.45
N GLN A 168 9.42 -33.03 -0.44
CA GLN A 168 10.39 -33.34 -1.49
C GLN A 168 10.60 -32.13 -2.41
N ILE A 169 9.51 -31.51 -2.87
CA ILE A 169 9.55 -30.30 -3.71
C ILE A 169 10.36 -29.21 -3.03
N CYS A 170 10.09 -28.95 -1.74
CA CYS A 170 10.80 -27.94 -0.99
C CYS A 170 12.29 -28.27 -0.85
N LYS A 171 12.66 -29.51 -0.53
CA LYS A 171 14.07 -29.94 -0.41
C LYS A 171 14.84 -29.80 -1.74
N GLU A 172 14.24 -30.24 -2.84
CA GLU A 172 14.86 -30.17 -4.17
C GLU A 172 14.98 -28.71 -4.66
N SER A 173 14.03 -27.86 -4.31
CA SER A 173 14.09 -26.43 -4.63
C SER A 173 15.33 -25.73 -4.05
N ILE A 174 15.79 -26.12 -2.86
CA ILE A 174 17.00 -25.53 -2.27
C ILE A 174 18.24 -25.84 -3.11
N LYS A 175 18.33 -27.05 -3.69
CA LYS A 175 19.41 -27.43 -4.59
C LYS A 175 19.34 -26.64 -5.89
N ALA A 176 18.15 -26.58 -6.50
CA ALA A 176 17.92 -25.84 -7.73
C ALA A 176 18.19 -24.32 -7.56
N ALA A 177 17.89 -23.75 -6.40
CA ALA A 177 18.19 -22.36 -6.08
C ALA A 177 19.70 -22.09 -6.10
N ARG A 178 20.49 -22.99 -5.52
CA ARG A 178 21.97 -22.89 -5.50
C ARG A 178 22.54 -22.99 -6.92
N GLU A 179 22.07 -23.94 -7.71
CA GLU A 179 22.48 -24.10 -9.11
C GLU A 179 22.17 -22.87 -9.96
N LYS A 180 21.00 -22.25 -9.74
CA LYS A 180 20.56 -21.04 -10.43
C LYS A 180 21.06 -19.74 -9.78
N SER A 181 21.96 -19.82 -8.79
CA SER A 181 22.48 -18.66 -8.04
C SER A 181 21.40 -17.74 -7.47
N CYS A 182 20.25 -18.31 -7.08
CA CYS A 182 19.18 -17.59 -6.40
C CYS A 182 19.51 -17.47 -4.91
N ASP A 183 19.45 -16.26 -4.35
CA ASP A 183 19.80 -15.99 -2.95
C ASP A 183 18.60 -16.05 -2.01
N ILE A 184 17.37 -16.15 -2.55
CA ILE A 184 16.13 -16.26 -1.79
C ILE A 184 15.23 -17.34 -2.40
N VAL A 185 14.62 -18.15 -1.55
CA VAL A 185 13.63 -19.17 -1.91
C VAL A 185 12.32 -18.87 -1.17
N ILE A 186 11.23 -18.69 -1.92
CA ILE A 186 9.89 -18.40 -1.37
C ILE A 186 9.02 -19.63 -1.59
N LEU A 187 8.62 -20.29 -0.50
CA LEU A 187 7.77 -21.48 -0.51
C LEU A 187 6.30 -21.06 -0.47
N ASP A 188 5.57 -21.23 -1.58
CA ASP A 188 4.11 -21.05 -1.64
C ASP A 188 3.42 -22.36 -1.28
N THR A 189 3.00 -22.49 -0.01
CA THR A 189 2.36 -23.72 0.49
C THR A 189 0.84 -23.68 0.31
N ALA A 190 0.21 -24.85 0.40
CA ALA A 190 -1.25 -24.97 0.33
C ALA A 190 -1.99 -24.13 1.38
N GLY A 191 -3.17 -23.62 1.01
CA GLY A 191 -4.10 -22.96 1.92
C GLY A 191 -5.06 -23.92 2.61
N ARG A 192 -5.64 -23.51 3.74
CA ARG A 192 -6.48 -24.38 4.58
C ARG A 192 -7.74 -23.65 5.05
N LEU A 193 -8.89 -24.32 4.99
CA LEU A 193 -10.19 -23.79 5.46
C LEU A 193 -10.43 -24.09 6.95
N HIS A 194 -10.02 -25.28 7.38
CA HIS A 194 -10.02 -25.72 8.78
C HIS A 194 -8.67 -26.42 9.04
N ILE A 195 -8.24 -26.47 10.30
CA ILE A 195 -6.98 -27.11 10.68
C ILE A 195 -7.09 -28.61 10.38
N ASP A 196 -6.66 -29.01 9.19
CA ASP A 196 -6.41 -30.40 8.87
C ASP A 196 -5.09 -30.81 9.53
N GLU A 197 -5.15 -31.76 10.47
CA GLU A 197 -4.00 -32.23 11.23
C GLU A 197 -2.91 -32.83 10.34
N GLU A 198 -3.27 -33.59 9.31
CA GLU A 198 -2.30 -34.22 8.41
C GLU A 198 -1.51 -33.14 7.65
N MET A 199 -2.24 -32.15 7.14
CA MET A 199 -1.59 -31.04 6.46
C MET A 199 -0.75 -30.21 7.45
N MET A 200 -1.19 -29.98 8.69
CA MET A 200 -0.38 -29.24 9.69
C MET A 200 0.92 -29.95 10.01
N GLN A 201 0.89 -31.28 10.09
CA GLN A 201 2.08 -32.09 10.23
C GLN A 201 3.02 -31.89 9.03
N GLU A 202 2.49 -31.83 7.80
CA GLU A 202 3.32 -31.54 6.61
C GLU A 202 4.08 -30.20 6.73
N LEU A 203 3.44 -29.11 7.16
CA LEU A 203 4.14 -27.82 7.36
C LEU A 203 5.16 -27.89 8.49
N GLN A 204 4.86 -28.63 9.56
CA GLN A 204 5.80 -28.84 10.65
C GLN A 204 7.03 -29.64 10.19
N LEU A 205 6.83 -30.63 9.31
CA LEU A 205 7.91 -31.39 8.68
C LEU A 205 8.75 -30.47 7.80
N ILE A 206 8.14 -29.65 6.94
CA ILE A 206 8.86 -28.67 6.11
C ILE A 206 9.66 -27.70 7.00
N LYS A 207 9.05 -27.15 8.06
CA LYS A 207 9.74 -26.28 9.03
C LYS A 207 10.94 -26.98 9.65
N ARG A 208 10.78 -28.22 10.13
CA ARG A 208 11.83 -28.99 10.81
C ARG A 208 13.01 -29.29 9.90
N GLU A 209 12.72 -29.69 8.66
CA GLU A 209 13.72 -30.16 7.71
C GLU A 209 14.47 -29.01 7.02
N LEU A 210 13.75 -27.93 6.66
CA LEU A 210 14.35 -26.81 5.91
C LEU A 210 14.80 -25.65 6.80
N LYS A 211 14.31 -25.57 8.05
CA LYS A 211 14.57 -24.46 8.99
C LYS A 211 14.47 -23.08 8.32
N PRO A 212 13.27 -22.69 7.82
CA PRO A 212 13.08 -21.39 7.19
C PRO A 212 13.58 -20.26 8.10
N GLN A 213 14.26 -19.26 7.53
CA GLN A 213 14.68 -18.08 8.29
C GLN A 213 13.50 -17.19 8.64
N GLU A 214 12.43 -17.29 7.84
CA GLU A 214 11.21 -16.53 8.05
C GLU A 214 10.01 -17.41 7.70
N ILE A 215 9.06 -17.49 8.63
CA ILE A 215 7.73 -18.04 8.37
C ILE A 215 6.72 -16.90 8.44
N LEU A 216 5.99 -16.68 7.34
CA LEU A 216 5.03 -15.59 7.20
C LEU A 216 3.60 -16.14 7.17
N PHE A 217 2.79 -15.70 8.13
CA PHE A 217 1.36 -15.96 8.14
C PHE A 217 0.62 -14.93 7.27
N ILE A 218 0.01 -15.41 6.19
CA ILE A 218 -0.75 -14.59 5.25
C ILE A 218 -2.21 -14.58 5.69
N ALA A 219 -2.69 -13.40 6.06
CA ALA A 219 -4.06 -13.17 6.49
C ALA A 219 -4.77 -12.20 5.53
N ASP A 220 -6.07 -12.44 5.34
CA ASP A 220 -6.93 -11.55 4.57
C ASP A 220 -7.44 -10.42 5.49
N GLY A 221 -7.23 -9.17 5.08
CA GLY A 221 -7.67 -7.99 5.83
C GLY A 221 -9.19 -7.82 5.91
N MET A 222 -9.96 -8.55 5.10
CA MET A 222 -11.42 -8.59 5.15
C MET A 222 -11.93 -9.57 6.22
N THR A 223 -11.12 -10.54 6.63
CA THR A 223 -11.53 -11.58 7.57
C THR A 223 -11.28 -11.10 9.00
N GLY A 224 -12.35 -10.91 9.77
CA GLY A 224 -12.29 -10.41 11.14
C GLY A 224 -11.82 -11.46 12.16
N GLN A 225 -12.75 -11.98 12.96
CA GLN A 225 -12.43 -12.89 14.08
C GLN A 225 -11.84 -14.24 13.63
N ASP A 226 -12.26 -14.76 12.48
CA ASP A 226 -11.77 -16.05 11.99
C ASP A 226 -10.28 -16.01 11.66
N ALA A 227 -9.78 -14.87 11.17
CA ALA A 227 -8.35 -14.67 10.93
C ALA A 227 -7.57 -14.68 12.25
N VAL A 228 -8.13 -14.15 13.34
CA VAL A 228 -7.51 -14.14 14.67
C VAL A 228 -7.40 -15.57 15.22
N ASN A 229 -8.49 -16.35 15.13
CA ASN A 229 -8.49 -17.74 15.60
C ASN A 229 -7.49 -18.59 14.81
N ALA A 230 -7.48 -18.46 13.48
CA ALA A 230 -6.51 -19.13 12.63
C ALA A 230 -5.08 -18.69 12.95
N ALA A 231 -4.85 -17.39 13.14
CA ALA A 231 -3.52 -16.88 13.46
C ALA A 231 -2.98 -17.45 14.78
N SER A 232 -3.81 -17.63 15.81
CA SER A 232 -3.40 -18.28 17.07
C SER A 232 -3.05 -19.75 16.87
N GLN A 233 -3.88 -20.48 16.13
CA GLN A 233 -3.67 -21.91 15.89
C GLN A 233 -2.41 -22.19 15.07
N PHE A 234 -2.19 -21.40 14.01
CA PHE A 234 -0.95 -21.48 13.23
C PHE A 234 0.26 -21.09 14.08
N LEU A 235 0.11 -20.15 15.02
CA LEU A 235 1.19 -19.74 15.90
C LEU A 235 1.59 -20.87 16.86
N GLU A 236 0.62 -21.53 17.49
CA GLU A 236 0.88 -22.67 18.39
C GLU A 236 1.61 -23.82 17.68
N ARG A 237 1.28 -24.08 16.41
CA ARG A 237 1.79 -25.24 15.66
C ARG A 237 3.08 -24.96 14.90
N LEU A 238 3.20 -23.78 14.29
CA LEU A 238 4.33 -23.44 13.41
C LEU A 238 5.21 -22.33 13.95
N ASP A 239 4.81 -21.66 15.02
CA ASP A 239 5.55 -20.56 15.64
C ASP A 239 6.12 -19.57 14.59
N TYR A 240 5.22 -18.96 13.81
CA TYR A 240 5.61 -18.11 12.69
C TYR A 240 6.21 -16.76 13.13
N ASP A 241 7.06 -16.18 12.29
CA ASP A 241 7.86 -15.01 12.63
C ASP A 241 7.15 -13.68 12.38
N GLY A 242 6.23 -13.63 11.41
CA GLY A 242 5.56 -12.40 11.03
C GLY A 242 4.23 -12.62 10.30
N VAL A 243 3.46 -11.55 10.22
CA VAL A 243 2.14 -11.51 9.57
C VAL A 243 2.19 -10.63 8.33
N VAL A 244 1.41 -11.01 7.33
CA VAL A 244 1.17 -10.21 6.13
C VAL A 244 -0.33 -10.05 5.96
N LEU A 245 -0.79 -8.82 5.74
CA LEU A 245 -2.19 -8.53 5.47
C LEU A 245 -2.40 -8.30 3.98
N THR A 246 -3.30 -9.06 3.38
CA THR A 246 -3.69 -8.90 1.98
C THR A 246 -5.05 -8.24 1.85
N LYS A 247 -5.38 -7.84 0.62
CA LYS A 247 -6.66 -7.20 0.26
C LYS A 247 -6.97 -5.92 1.07
N MET A 248 -5.93 -5.17 1.43
CA MET A 248 -6.05 -3.93 2.21
C MET A 248 -6.52 -2.73 1.36
N ASP A 249 -6.72 -2.93 0.06
CA ASP A 249 -7.31 -1.99 -0.90
C ASP A 249 -8.83 -1.98 -0.92
N GLY A 250 -9.48 -3.06 -0.47
CA GLY A 250 -10.93 -3.18 -0.49
C GLY A 250 -11.60 -2.63 0.78
N ASP A 251 -12.82 -3.10 1.01
CA ASP A 251 -13.57 -2.92 2.27
C ASP A 251 -12.95 -3.64 3.48
N ALA A 252 -11.64 -3.90 3.47
CA ALA A 252 -10.93 -4.43 4.62
C ALA A 252 -11.11 -3.50 5.82
N ARG A 253 -11.48 -4.05 6.96
CA ARG A 253 -11.92 -3.25 8.11
C ARG A 253 -10.76 -2.70 8.95
N GLY A 254 -9.50 -3.01 8.61
CA GLY A 254 -8.31 -2.66 9.40
C GLY A 254 -8.25 -3.34 10.77
N GLY A 255 -9.39 -3.78 11.32
CA GLY A 255 -9.50 -4.44 12.61
C GLY A 255 -8.86 -5.82 12.68
N ALA A 256 -8.70 -6.51 11.55
CA ALA A 256 -7.93 -7.73 11.46
C ALA A 256 -6.46 -7.48 11.85
N ALA A 257 -5.87 -6.36 11.43
CA ALA A 257 -4.49 -5.98 11.75
C ALA A 257 -4.29 -5.84 13.27
N LEU A 258 -5.17 -5.04 13.90
CA LEU A 258 -5.17 -4.77 15.34
C LEU A 258 -5.36 -6.08 16.13
N SER A 259 -6.31 -6.90 15.69
CA SER A 259 -6.69 -8.11 16.42
C SER A 259 -5.64 -9.21 16.32
N ILE A 260 -5.10 -9.47 15.13
CA ILE A 260 -4.07 -10.49 14.93
C ILE A 260 -2.81 -10.12 15.72
N ARG A 261 -2.34 -8.87 15.63
CA ARG A 261 -1.15 -8.42 16.35
C ARG A 261 -1.33 -8.54 17.86
N SER A 262 -2.46 -8.07 18.40
CA SER A 262 -2.71 -8.10 19.83
C SER A 262 -2.80 -9.52 20.40
N VAL A 263 -3.28 -10.49 19.63
CA VAL A 263 -3.43 -11.87 20.10
C VAL A 263 -2.15 -12.69 19.89
N THR A 264 -1.47 -12.52 18.77
CA THR A 264 -0.32 -13.35 18.38
C THR A 264 1.01 -12.77 18.86
N ASN A 265 1.05 -11.47 19.15
CA ASN A 265 2.27 -10.71 19.40
C ASN A 265 3.34 -10.85 18.29
N ARG A 266 2.94 -11.25 17.07
CA ARG A 266 3.83 -11.36 15.90
C ARG A 266 3.77 -10.09 15.04
N PRO A 267 4.92 -9.58 14.56
CA PRO A 267 4.95 -8.30 13.85
C PRO A 267 4.28 -8.43 12.48
N ILE A 268 3.53 -7.42 12.08
CA ILE A 268 3.05 -7.31 10.71
C ILE A 268 4.21 -6.73 9.88
N LYS A 269 4.64 -7.44 8.84
CA LYS A 269 5.80 -7.05 8.02
C LYS A 269 5.42 -6.33 6.73
N PHE A 270 4.31 -6.75 6.12
CA PHE A 270 3.86 -6.24 4.84
C PHE A 270 2.35 -6.10 4.78
N ILE A 271 1.90 -5.15 3.96
CA ILE A 271 0.52 -5.00 3.54
C ILE A 271 0.45 -5.02 2.01
N SER A 272 -0.55 -5.71 1.47
CA SER A 272 -0.85 -5.73 0.05
C SER A 272 -2.08 -4.87 -0.22
N VAL A 273 -1.89 -3.78 -0.95
CA VAL A 273 -2.86 -2.69 -1.18
C VAL A 273 -3.39 -2.67 -2.62
N GLY A 274 -3.58 -3.82 -3.24
CA GLY A 274 -4.04 -3.92 -4.62
C GLY A 274 -3.84 -5.31 -5.20
N GLU A 275 -4.34 -5.59 -6.39
CA GLU A 275 -4.11 -6.87 -7.07
C GLU A 275 -2.79 -6.92 -7.85
N LYS A 276 -2.29 -5.76 -8.30
CA LYS A 276 -1.08 -5.65 -9.13
C LYS A 276 0.17 -6.14 -8.41
N MET A 277 1.15 -6.66 -9.16
CA MET A 277 2.38 -7.26 -8.62
C MET A 277 3.34 -6.27 -7.94
N ASP A 278 3.10 -4.98 -8.08
CA ASP A 278 3.81 -3.88 -7.42
C ASP A 278 3.04 -3.30 -6.22
N ALA A 279 1.81 -3.74 -5.96
CA ALA A 279 0.98 -3.29 -4.85
C ALA A 279 1.35 -4.01 -3.53
N LEU A 280 2.61 -3.91 -3.13
CA LEU A 280 3.13 -4.41 -1.86
C LEU A 280 3.90 -3.31 -1.14
N GLU A 281 3.50 -3.01 0.09
CA GLU A 281 4.11 -1.98 0.93
C GLU A 281 4.63 -2.61 2.22
N PRO A 282 5.81 -2.19 2.73
CA PRO A 282 6.21 -2.48 4.10
C PRO A 282 5.16 -1.97 5.10
N PHE A 283 4.96 -2.67 6.20
CA PHE A 283 4.01 -2.25 7.21
C PHE A 283 4.60 -1.15 8.09
N HIS A 284 3.91 -0.01 8.15
CA HIS A 284 4.22 1.10 9.02
C HIS A 284 3.04 1.40 9.95
N PRO A 285 3.12 1.00 11.24
CA PRO A 285 2.05 1.19 12.23
C PRO A 285 1.56 2.63 12.34
N GLU A 286 2.49 3.60 12.41
CA GLU A 286 2.20 5.04 12.47
C GLU A 286 1.40 5.53 11.27
N ARG A 287 1.72 5.03 10.07
CA ARG A 287 1.04 5.42 8.83
C ARG A 287 -0.37 4.87 8.79
N LEU A 288 -0.56 3.61 9.20
CA LEU A 288 -1.89 3.03 9.25
C LEU A 288 -2.75 3.71 10.32
N ALA A 289 -2.20 4.03 11.49
CA ALA A 289 -2.90 4.80 12.52
C ALA A 289 -3.32 6.18 12.00
N SER A 290 -2.40 6.89 11.33
CA SER A 290 -2.69 8.21 10.73
C SER A 290 -3.78 8.14 9.65
N ARG A 291 -3.77 7.09 8.81
CA ARG A 291 -4.83 6.84 7.82
C ARG A 291 -6.18 6.56 8.49
N ILE A 292 -6.21 5.70 9.51
CA ILE A 292 -7.42 5.39 10.30
C ILE A 292 -8.00 6.65 10.96
N LEU A 293 -7.17 7.61 11.36
CA LEU A 293 -7.63 8.86 11.97
C LEU A 293 -7.93 9.98 10.96
N GLY A 294 -7.84 9.71 9.66
CA GLY A 294 -8.08 10.70 8.61
C GLY A 294 -7.04 11.82 8.56
N MET A 295 -5.86 11.63 9.15
CA MET A 295 -4.78 12.63 9.19
C MET A 295 -3.91 12.63 7.92
N GLY A 296 -4.13 11.65 7.03
CA GLY A 296 -3.37 11.46 5.79
C GLY A 296 -2.02 10.77 6.01
N ASP A 297 -1.33 10.45 4.92
CA ASP A 297 -0.01 9.80 4.94
C ASP A 297 0.96 10.54 4.02
N VAL A 298 1.44 11.68 4.53
CA VAL A 298 2.34 12.58 3.80
C VAL A 298 3.69 11.90 3.52
N VAL A 299 4.14 11.01 4.41
CA VAL A 299 5.44 10.33 4.27
C VAL A 299 5.39 9.31 3.14
N SER A 300 4.35 8.47 3.05
CA SER A 300 4.21 7.55 1.91
C SER A 300 4.04 8.27 0.58
N LEU A 301 3.38 9.43 0.56
CA LEU A 301 3.30 10.26 -0.65
C LEU A 301 4.69 10.72 -1.12
N VAL A 302 5.53 11.15 -0.18
CA VAL A 302 6.90 11.56 -0.48
C VAL A 302 7.73 10.37 -0.95
N GLU A 303 7.62 9.21 -0.32
CA GLU A 303 8.35 8.00 -0.74
C GLU A 303 7.88 7.47 -2.09
N LYS A 304 6.57 7.37 -2.34
CA LYS A 304 6.05 6.99 -3.67
C LYS A 304 6.46 8.00 -4.74
N ALA A 305 6.51 9.29 -4.40
CA ALA A 305 7.04 10.29 -5.29
C ALA A 305 8.54 10.08 -5.53
N GLN A 306 9.34 9.77 -4.50
CA GLN A 306 10.76 9.46 -4.65
C GLN A 306 11.02 8.21 -5.51
N ASP A 307 10.28 7.12 -5.27
CA ASP A 307 10.39 5.87 -6.05
C ASP A 307 9.97 6.04 -7.52
N ALA A 308 9.03 6.96 -7.78
CA ALA A 308 8.58 7.28 -9.14
C ALA A 308 9.49 8.30 -9.85
N ILE A 309 10.28 9.06 -9.09
CA ILE A 309 11.23 10.04 -9.62
C ILE A 309 12.57 9.36 -9.82
N ASP A 310 12.83 8.94 -11.06
CA ASP A 310 14.19 8.64 -11.50
C ASP A 310 15.02 9.93 -11.39
N LEU A 311 16.01 9.94 -10.48
CA LEU A 311 16.87 11.09 -10.21
C LEU A 311 17.53 11.63 -11.49
N GLU A 312 17.83 10.76 -12.46
CA GLU A 312 18.35 11.19 -13.76
C GLU A 312 17.29 11.89 -14.63
N GLU A 313 16.05 11.40 -14.63
CA GLU A 313 14.95 12.03 -15.36
C GLU A 313 14.57 13.37 -14.73
N ALA A 314 14.62 13.49 -13.42
CA ALA A 314 14.41 14.74 -12.69
C ALA A 314 15.44 15.81 -13.07
N GLU A 315 16.72 15.45 -13.12
CA GLU A 315 17.78 16.38 -13.55
C GLU A 315 17.62 16.78 -15.02
N LYS A 316 17.31 15.82 -15.91
CA LYS A 316 17.06 16.09 -17.34
C LYS A 316 15.86 17.03 -17.51
N LEU A 317 14.79 16.80 -16.75
CA LEU A 317 13.61 17.64 -16.71
C LEU A 317 13.96 19.04 -16.18
N GLU A 318 14.68 19.14 -15.07
CA GLU A 318 15.11 20.42 -14.51
C GLU A 318 15.93 21.22 -15.53
N ARG A 319 16.88 20.58 -16.22
CA ARG A 319 17.70 21.22 -17.27
C ARG A 319 16.84 21.71 -18.45
N LYS A 320 15.85 20.91 -18.91
CA LYS A 320 14.91 21.30 -19.97
C LYS A 320 13.97 22.42 -19.53
N LEU A 321 13.51 22.39 -18.29
CA LEU A 321 12.67 23.41 -17.66
C LEU A 321 13.44 24.73 -17.50
N ARG A 322 14.71 24.68 -17.09
CA ARG A 322 15.59 25.86 -17.01
C ARG A 322 15.72 26.55 -18.36
N LYS A 323 15.83 25.77 -19.45
CA LYS A 323 15.97 26.22 -20.84
C LYS A 323 14.65 26.55 -21.55
N ASP A 324 13.50 26.54 -20.86
CA ASP A 324 12.18 26.84 -21.46
C ASP A 324 11.77 25.85 -22.60
N GLN A 325 12.37 24.65 -22.61
CA GLN A 325 12.21 23.64 -23.68
C GLN A 325 11.08 22.64 -23.41
N PHE A 326 10.25 22.89 -22.40
CA PHE A 326 9.13 22.02 -22.04
C PHE A 326 8.12 21.90 -23.17
N ASN A 327 7.91 20.67 -23.65
CA ASN A 327 7.08 20.37 -24.81
C ASN A 327 6.09 19.20 -24.53
N LEU A 328 5.28 18.82 -25.52
CA LEU A 328 4.26 17.77 -25.33
C LEU A 328 4.86 16.36 -25.19
N GLU A 329 6.09 16.10 -25.64
CA GLU A 329 6.78 14.82 -25.36
C GLU A 329 7.10 14.73 -23.86
N ASP A 330 7.62 15.81 -23.29
CA ASP A 330 7.91 15.86 -21.84
C ASP A 330 6.61 15.76 -21.04
N PHE A 331 5.56 16.49 -21.44
CA PHE A 331 4.24 16.39 -20.80
C PHE A 331 3.69 14.95 -20.83
N TYR A 332 3.82 14.28 -21.97
CA TYR A 332 3.39 12.89 -22.10
C TYR A 332 4.17 11.95 -21.20
N SER A 333 5.50 12.08 -21.12
CA SER A 333 6.31 11.26 -20.21
C SER A 333 5.89 11.43 -18.74
N GLN A 334 5.54 12.65 -18.34
CA GLN A 334 5.08 12.94 -16.99
C GLN A 334 3.72 12.32 -16.71
N LEU A 335 2.79 12.37 -17.66
CA LEU A 335 1.50 11.69 -17.54
C LEU A 335 1.67 10.16 -17.43
N GLN A 336 2.62 9.58 -18.16
CA GLN A 336 2.94 8.15 -18.08
C GLN A 336 3.54 7.78 -16.72
N GLN A 337 4.39 8.64 -16.13
CA GLN A 337 4.91 8.43 -14.78
C GLN A 337 3.76 8.45 -13.75
N ILE A 338 2.85 9.42 -13.83
CA ILE A 338 1.68 9.49 -12.94
C ILE A 338 0.80 8.23 -13.08
N LYS A 339 0.56 7.77 -14.32
CA LYS A 339 -0.18 6.52 -14.60
C LYS A 339 0.48 5.28 -13.98
N LYS A 340 1.82 5.25 -13.91
CA LYS A 340 2.58 4.17 -13.25
C LYS A 340 2.46 4.19 -11.73
N MET A 341 2.19 5.35 -11.11
CA MET A 341 2.08 5.50 -9.65
C MET A 341 0.77 4.93 -9.07
N GLY A 342 -0.20 4.58 -9.90
CA GLY A 342 -1.46 3.96 -9.49
C GLY A 342 -2.70 4.77 -9.89
N PRO A 343 -3.90 4.32 -9.48
CA PRO A 343 -5.14 5.06 -9.71
C PRO A 343 -5.09 6.46 -9.07
N LEU A 344 -5.54 7.49 -9.80
CA LEU A 344 -5.47 8.87 -9.33
C LEU A 344 -6.25 9.10 -8.04
N GLU A 345 -7.34 8.35 -7.87
CA GLU A 345 -8.18 8.33 -6.66
C GLU A 345 -7.36 7.99 -5.41
N GLN A 346 -6.47 6.99 -5.50
CA GLN A 346 -5.61 6.61 -4.38
C GLN A 346 -4.57 7.68 -4.07
N LEU A 347 -3.97 8.31 -5.09
CA LEU A 347 -2.98 9.38 -4.89
C LEU A 347 -3.61 10.65 -4.29
N LEU A 348 -4.81 11.01 -4.74
CA LEU A 348 -5.55 12.17 -4.24
C LEU A 348 -6.12 11.93 -2.83
N GLY A 349 -6.54 10.71 -2.52
CA GLY A 349 -6.99 10.30 -1.19
C GLY A 349 -5.90 10.39 -0.11
N MET A 350 -4.62 10.37 -0.51
CA MET A 350 -3.50 10.51 0.42
C MET A 350 -3.16 11.98 0.75
N ILE A 351 -3.67 12.97 0.00
CA ILE A 351 -3.38 14.39 0.20
C ILE A 351 -4.29 14.96 1.31
N PRO A 352 -3.73 15.48 2.42
CA PRO A 352 -4.52 16.04 3.51
C PRO A 352 -5.41 17.20 3.04
N GLY A 353 -6.69 17.17 3.44
CA GLY A 353 -7.66 18.24 3.15
C GLY A 353 -8.31 18.20 1.76
N VAL A 354 -7.71 17.51 0.78
CA VAL A 354 -8.26 17.38 -0.59
C VAL A 354 -9.17 16.15 -0.73
N GLY A 355 -8.88 15.07 0.00
CA GLY A 355 -9.65 13.82 -0.08
C GLY A 355 -11.16 13.98 0.11
N LYS A 356 -11.62 14.98 0.90
CA LYS A 356 -13.05 15.25 1.13
C LYS A 356 -13.76 16.03 0.03
N GLN A 357 -13.06 16.89 -0.70
CA GLN A 357 -13.67 17.67 -1.79
C GLN A 357 -13.87 16.84 -3.06
N LEU A 358 -13.22 15.68 -3.15
CA LEU A 358 -13.25 14.79 -4.30
C LEU A 358 -13.95 13.45 -4.02
N GLN A 359 -14.50 13.23 -2.82
CA GLN A 359 -15.34 12.06 -2.52
C GLN A 359 -16.53 12.00 -3.48
N GLY A 360 -16.59 10.96 -4.31
CA GLY A 360 -17.65 10.76 -5.31
C GLY A 360 -17.36 11.35 -6.69
N VAL A 361 -16.22 12.02 -6.90
CA VAL A 361 -15.76 12.38 -8.24
C VAL A 361 -15.09 11.16 -8.85
N GLN A 362 -15.82 10.41 -9.68
CA GLN A 362 -15.21 9.37 -10.50
C GLN A 362 -14.24 10.04 -11.49
N ILE A 363 -12.94 9.84 -11.25
CA ILE A 363 -11.94 10.29 -12.19
C ILE A 363 -11.83 9.20 -13.25
N ASP A 364 -12.44 9.46 -14.41
CA ASP A 364 -12.44 8.50 -15.51
C ASP A 364 -11.00 8.28 -16.02
N ASP A 365 -10.44 7.10 -15.75
CA ASP A 365 -9.15 6.65 -16.29
C ASP A 365 -9.12 6.72 -17.83
N ARG A 366 -10.28 6.68 -18.50
CA ARG A 366 -10.40 6.86 -19.95
C ARG A 366 -10.00 8.27 -20.39
N ALA A 367 -10.04 9.27 -19.51
CA ALA A 367 -9.56 10.61 -19.81
C ALA A 367 -8.04 10.60 -20.11
N PHE A 368 -7.26 9.80 -19.37
CA PHE A 368 -5.82 9.63 -19.64
C PHE A 368 -5.58 8.89 -20.95
N VAL A 369 -6.36 7.84 -21.24
CA VAL A 369 -6.30 7.11 -22.51
C VAL A 369 -6.59 8.04 -23.69
N LYS A 370 -7.55 8.95 -23.53
CA LYS A 370 -7.91 9.96 -24.54
C LYS A 370 -6.78 10.96 -24.78
N VAL A 371 -6.15 11.45 -23.72
CA VAL A 371 -4.98 12.34 -23.80
C VAL A 371 -3.80 11.64 -24.49
N GLU A 372 -3.55 10.38 -24.12
CA GLU A 372 -2.53 9.52 -24.72
C GLU A 372 -2.77 9.31 -26.22
N ALA A 373 -4.01 8.99 -26.62
CA ALA A 373 -4.37 8.85 -28.02
C ALA A 373 -4.13 10.15 -28.81
N ILE A 374 -4.56 11.31 -28.28
CA ILE A 374 -4.37 12.61 -28.93
C ILE A 374 -2.88 12.93 -29.15
N ILE A 375 -2.03 12.71 -28.14
CA ILE A 375 -0.59 12.99 -28.25
C ILE A 375 0.07 12.01 -29.23
N ASN A 376 -0.32 10.72 -29.18
CA ASN A 376 0.22 9.71 -30.08
C ASN A 376 -0.14 9.96 -31.56
N SER A 377 -1.27 10.63 -31.84
CA SER A 377 -1.66 11.06 -33.20
C SER A 377 -0.93 12.32 -33.70
N MET A 378 -0.04 12.92 -32.90
CA MET A 378 0.85 14.01 -33.32
C MET A 378 2.18 13.48 -33.85
N THR A 379 2.75 14.19 -34.81
CA THR A 379 4.13 13.97 -35.27
C THR A 379 5.15 14.46 -34.22
N PRO A 380 6.38 13.93 -34.18
CA PRO A 380 7.42 14.41 -33.24
C PRO A 380 7.66 15.92 -33.34
N LYS A 381 7.57 16.50 -34.55
CA LYS A 381 7.70 17.95 -34.77
C LYS A 381 6.58 18.74 -34.08
N GLU A 382 5.35 18.24 -34.12
CA GLU A 382 4.19 18.87 -33.47
C GLU A 382 4.25 18.73 -31.95
N ARG A 383 4.73 17.58 -31.43
CA ARG A 383 4.90 17.40 -29.98
C ARG A 383 5.96 18.34 -29.42
N ARG A 384 7.10 18.47 -30.11
CA ARG A 384 8.20 19.37 -29.71
C ARG A 384 7.86 20.85 -29.87
N LYS A 385 7.04 21.21 -30.86
CA LYS A 385 6.62 22.59 -31.12
C LYS A 385 5.10 22.70 -31.25
N PRO A 386 4.35 22.71 -30.13
CA PRO A 386 2.88 22.76 -30.16
C PRO A 386 2.32 24.01 -30.85
N GLN A 387 3.10 25.09 -30.98
CA GLN A 387 2.68 26.33 -31.61
C GLN A 387 2.34 26.18 -33.10
N ILE A 388 2.85 25.14 -33.77
CA ILE A 388 2.57 24.90 -35.20
C ILE A 388 1.19 24.28 -35.46
N LEU A 389 0.46 23.90 -34.40
CA LEU A 389 -0.83 23.22 -34.48
C LEU A 389 -1.95 24.19 -34.90
N ASN A 390 -2.13 24.31 -36.21
CA ASN A 390 -3.26 25.01 -36.84
C ASN A 390 -4.54 24.14 -36.89
N GLY A 391 -5.66 24.72 -37.33
CA GLY A 391 -6.96 24.02 -37.37
C GLY A 391 -6.96 22.73 -38.20
N SER A 392 -6.24 22.71 -39.33
CA SER A 392 -6.11 21.52 -40.18
C SER A 392 -5.37 20.38 -39.45
N ARG A 393 -4.25 20.68 -38.78
CA ARG A 393 -3.51 19.70 -37.97
C ARG A 393 -4.34 19.17 -36.81
N ARG A 394 -5.09 20.03 -36.13
CA ARG A 394 -5.99 19.60 -35.03
C ARG A 394 -7.12 18.70 -35.52
N LYS A 395 -7.66 18.96 -36.71
CA LYS A 395 -8.66 18.09 -37.35
C LYS A 395 -8.09 16.72 -37.70
N ARG A 396 -6.85 16.67 -38.23
CA ARG A 396 -6.13 15.42 -38.50
C ARG A 396 -5.84 14.63 -37.22
N ILE A 397 -5.36 15.30 -36.17
CA ILE A 397 -5.09 14.67 -34.86
C ILE A 397 -6.38 14.09 -34.29
N ALA A 398 -7.46 14.88 -34.24
CA ALA A 398 -8.75 14.44 -33.74
C ALA A 398 -9.27 13.19 -34.48
N ALA A 399 -9.17 13.18 -35.82
CA ALA A 399 -9.54 12.00 -36.62
C ALA A 399 -8.65 10.78 -36.31
N GLY A 400 -7.34 10.99 -36.17
CA GLY A 400 -6.38 9.91 -35.87
C GLY A 400 -6.48 9.36 -34.45
N SER A 401 -6.96 10.14 -33.49
CA SER A 401 -7.16 9.72 -32.10
C SER A 401 -8.59 9.25 -31.79
N GLY A 402 -9.51 9.32 -32.76
CA GLY A 402 -10.93 9.03 -32.54
C GLY A 402 -11.62 10.04 -31.61
N THR A 403 -11.12 11.27 -31.51
CA THR A 403 -11.63 12.31 -30.63
C THR A 403 -12.19 13.50 -31.40
N ARG A 404 -12.75 14.49 -30.70
CA ARG A 404 -13.21 15.75 -31.31
C ARG A 404 -12.10 16.79 -31.30
N VAL A 405 -12.18 17.77 -32.21
CA VAL A 405 -11.24 18.92 -32.24
C VAL A 405 -11.28 19.72 -30.93
N GLN A 406 -12.45 19.75 -30.27
CA GLN A 406 -12.62 20.37 -28.95
C GLN A 406 -11.74 19.72 -27.88
N ASP A 407 -11.59 18.40 -27.92
CA ASP A 407 -10.75 17.64 -26.99
C ASP A 407 -9.27 17.97 -27.20
N VAL A 408 -8.84 18.06 -28.45
CA VAL A 408 -7.47 18.48 -28.81
C VAL A 408 -7.21 19.91 -28.32
N ASN A 409 -8.18 20.81 -28.46
CA ASN A 409 -8.07 22.18 -27.95
C ASN A 409 -8.00 22.24 -26.42
N GLN A 410 -8.77 21.38 -25.73
CA GLN A 410 -8.75 21.29 -24.28
C GLN A 410 -7.39 20.82 -23.77
N LEU A 411 -6.81 19.79 -24.38
CA LEU A 411 -5.47 19.31 -24.06
C LEU A 411 -4.41 20.40 -24.24
N LEU A 412 -4.47 21.16 -25.33
CA LEU A 412 -3.54 22.27 -25.56
C LEU A 412 -3.68 23.39 -24.52
N ARG A 413 -4.91 23.67 -24.06
CA ARG A 413 -5.13 24.62 -22.96
C ARG A 413 -4.52 24.11 -21.65
N GLN A 414 -4.76 22.84 -21.30
CA GLN A 414 -4.19 22.22 -20.09
C GLN A 414 -2.66 22.22 -20.12
N PHE A 415 -2.06 21.92 -21.28
CA PHE A 415 -0.61 22.01 -21.46
C PHE A 415 -0.07 23.43 -21.24
N GLU A 416 -0.74 24.46 -21.79
CA GLU A 416 -0.34 25.86 -21.59
C GLU A 416 -0.54 26.33 -20.14
N GLU A 417 -1.60 25.90 -19.46
CA GLU A 417 -1.83 26.18 -18.04
C GLU A 417 -0.72 25.59 -17.18
N MET A 418 -0.34 24.34 -17.43
CA MET A 418 0.75 23.69 -16.72
C MET A 418 2.10 24.39 -17.01
N LYS A 419 2.35 24.78 -18.27
CA LYS A 419 3.53 25.57 -18.65
C LYS A 419 3.59 26.92 -17.92
N LYS A 420 2.44 27.60 -17.77
CA LYS A 420 2.32 28.85 -16.99
C LYS A 420 2.58 28.61 -15.51
N MET A 421 2.05 27.52 -14.94
CA MET A 421 2.26 27.15 -13.54
C MET A 421 3.75 26.90 -13.26
N ILE A 422 4.42 26.14 -14.12
CA ILE A 422 5.87 25.87 -14.01
C ILE A 422 6.67 27.17 -14.11
N LYS A 423 6.31 28.08 -15.03
CA LYS A 423 6.93 29.41 -15.13
C LYS A 423 6.72 30.26 -13.88
N ARG A 424 5.57 30.15 -13.21
CA ARG A 424 5.30 30.84 -11.93
C ARG A 424 6.13 30.25 -10.79
N MET A 425 6.26 28.92 -10.71
CA MET A 425 7.15 28.26 -9.74
C MET A 425 8.62 28.67 -9.93
N LYS A 426 9.10 28.82 -11.17
CA LYS A 426 10.44 29.36 -11.48
C LYS A 426 10.65 30.77 -10.93
N LYS A 427 9.60 31.62 -10.94
CA LYS A 427 9.66 32.97 -10.36
C LYS A 427 9.65 32.96 -8.82
N MET A 428 8.98 31.99 -8.20
CA MET A 428 8.98 31.84 -6.73
C MET A 428 10.30 31.28 -6.17
N LYS A 429 11.04 30.45 -6.93
CA LYS A 429 12.32 29.87 -6.46
C LYS A 429 13.54 30.81 -6.49
N PHE A 430 13.38 32.09 -6.83
CA PHE A 430 14.49 33.07 -6.88
C PHE A 430 14.27 34.36 -6.08
N GLY A 431 13.40 34.36 -5.07
CA GLY A 431 13.32 35.51 -4.18
C GLY A 431 12.35 35.33 -3.01
N ARG A 432 12.93 35.32 -1.80
CA ARG A 432 12.31 35.40 -0.47
C ARG A 432 11.56 34.16 0.05
N ALA A 433 11.92 33.81 1.28
CA ALA A 433 11.11 33.03 2.20
C ALA A 433 9.65 33.50 2.15
N MET A 434 8.74 32.55 2.06
CA MET A 434 7.29 32.79 2.17
C MET A 434 7.02 33.55 3.49
N PRO A 435 6.36 34.71 3.45
CA PRO A 435 5.82 35.32 4.67
C PRO A 435 4.76 34.37 5.26
N PRO A 436 4.69 34.21 6.59
CA PRO A 436 3.61 33.46 7.22
C PRO A 436 2.28 34.20 6.99
N GLY A 437 1.25 33.51 6.46
CA GLY A 437 -0.12 34.03 6.50
C GLY A 437 -0.93 34.07 5.21
N MET A 438 -0.64 33.25 4.19
CA MET A 438 -1.44 33.26 2.96
C MET A 438 -1.84 31.85 2.51
N PHE A 439 -2.80 31.27 3.23
CA PHE A 439 -3.66 30.20 2.70
C PHE A 439 -5.02 30.82 2.34
N PRO A 440 -5.51 30.69 1.09
CA PRO A 440 -6.83 31.17 0.72
C PRO A 440 -7.86 30.06 0.95
N PHE A 441 -8.17 29.76 2.21
CA PHE A 441 -9.38 29.04 2.62
C PHE A 441 -9.73 29.53 4.02
N GLY A 442 -10.48 30.65 4.05
CA GLY A 442 -11.37 30.98 5.16
C GLY A 442 -12.72 30.30 4.95
#